data_AF-A0A7W7W1D5-F1
#
_entry.id   AF-A0A7W7W1D5-F1
#
_cell.length_a   1.000
_cell.length_b   1.000
_cell.length_c   1.000
_cell.angle_alpha   90.00
_cell.angle_beta   90.00
_cell.angle_gamma   90.00
#
_symmetry.space_group_name_H-M   'P 1'
#
loop_
_entity.id
_entity.type
_entity.pdbx_description
1 polymer ?
#
loop_
_entity_poly.entity_id
_entity_poly.type
_entity_poly.pdbx_seq_one_letter_code
_entity_poly.pdbx_strand_id
1 'polypeptide(L)'
;MNSELTASQRPGKIIAVHINYRSRAEQRGRTPEHPSYFLKPSTSVGHSGSPVERPLGTELLAFEGEIALIIGHEARCVSPGDGWSHVRAVTAANDFGVYDLRYADKGSNLRSKGGDGFTPLGPALIPAEAVDPAALRVRTWLNGDLVQEGDTGELFFSFGQLVADLSQLLTLEPGDTILTGTPAGASVTQPGDIVEVEVDAPDAEGAPSTGRLVTPVIEATVPLADYGALPRVDDQQRAEAWGSAEAADRADNRVLSGETRAALDTLAIATLSAQLRKRGLDNVSVDGVRPLASGTRVVGVARTLRYLPLREDLFAAHGGGLNAQKRAIEAVGPGEVLVMEARGERTAGTIGDILALRAQMNGAAGIVTDGGVRDSAAVASLGLPVYAAAEHPAVLGRRHVPWESDVTIACGGTTVQPGDVIVGDDDGLVVIPPHLLEEVVADAVEQERQEEFITEQVRAGHGIEGLYPLSGAWLEAYREWKE
;
A
#
# COMPACT_ATOMS: atom_id res chain seq x y z
N MET A 1 -43.23 -9.50 -13.03
CA MET A 1 -42.46 -8.57 -13.88
C MET A 1 -41.00 -8.87 -13.62
N ASN A 2 -40.31 -9.52 -14.55
CA ASN A 2 -38.85 -9.70 -14.49
C ASN A 2 -38.20 -8.32 -14.65
N SER A 3 -37.89 -7.65 -13.54
CA SER A 3 -36.92 -6.56 -13.58
C SER A 3 -35.54 -7.20 -13.69
N GLU A 4 -34.75 -6.80 -14.68
CA GLU A 4 -33.35 -7.20 -14.81
C GLU A 4 -32.62 -7.02 -13.45
N LEU A 5 -31.96 -8.08 -12.98
CA LEU A 5 -31.16 -8.06 -11.76
C LEU A 5 -29.98 -7.11 -11.96
N THR A 6 -30.07 -5.86 -11.49
CA THR A 6 -28.91 -4.97 -11.46
C THR A 6 -28.38 -4.88 -10.02
N ALA A 7 -27.06 -4.97 -9.88
CA ALA A 7 -26.38 -4.73 -8.60
C ALA A 7 -26.51 -3.26 -8.12
N SER A 8 -27.11 -2.38 -8.92
CA SER A 8 -27.17 -0.93 -8.73
C SER A 8 -28.33 -0.42 -7.86
N GLN A 9 -29.11 -1.31 -7.25
CA GLN A 9 -30.26 -0.88 -6.44
C GLN A 9 -29.81 -0.58 -5.01
N ARG A 10 -30.05 0.66 -4.54
CA ARG A 10 -29.72 1.06 -3.17
C ARG A 10 -30.52 0.18 -2.16
N PRO A 11 -29.84 -0.53 -1.24
CA PRO A 11 -30.51 -1.35 -0.23
C PRO A 11 -31.36 -0.51 0.72
N GLY A 12 -32.42 -1.12 1.30
CA GLY A 12 -33.18 -0.51 2.39
C GLY A 12 -32.32 -0.36 3.63
N LYS A 13 -31.73 -1.47 4.09
CA LYS A 13 -30.70 -1.50 5.13
C LYS A 13 -29.53 -2.42 4.73
N ILE A 14 -28.35 -2.08 5.23
CA ILE A 14 -27.13 -2.88 5.11
C ILE A 14 -26.73 -3.31 6.52
N ILE A 15 -26.73 -4.62 6.74
CA ILE A 15 -26.35 -5.23 8.01
C ILE A 15 -25.03 -5.97 7.78
N ALA A 16 -24.02 -5.70 8.59
CA ALA A 16 -22.71 -6.32 8.46
C ALA A 16 -22.38 -7.17 9.68
N VAL A 17 -21.76 -8.33 9.47
CA VAL A 17 -21.29 -9.25 10.50
C VAL A 17 -19.84 -8.95 10.84
N HIS A 18 -19.49 -8.86 12.13
CA HIS A 18 -18.12 -8.54 12.53
C HIS A 18 -17.07 -9.62 12.15
N ILE A 19 -17.17 -10.81 12.73
CA ILE A 19 -16.24 -11.93 12.48
C ILE A 19 -17.09 -13.15 12.17
N ASN A 20 -16.86 -13.77 11.02
CA ASN A 20 -17.55 -15.00 10.63
C ASN A 20 -16.64 -16.07 10.02
N TYR A 21 -15.39 -15.74 9.66
CA TYR A 21 -14.41 -16.72 9.15
C TYR A 21 -13.45 -17.16 10.24
N ARG A 22 -13.13 -18.47 10.29
CA ARG A 22 -12.14 -19.04 11.22
C ARG A 22 -10.76 -18.40 11.04
N SER A 23 -10.30 -18.25 9.81
CA SER A 23 -9.02 -17.60 9.49
C SER A 23 -8.93 -16.17 10.04
N ARG A 24 -10.00 -15.37 9.90
CA ARG A 24 -10.05 -14.00 10.44
C ARG A 24 -10.07 -13.98 11.97
N ALA A 25 -10.77 -14.92 12.61
CA ALA A 25 -10.77 -15.06 14.06
C ALA A 25 -9.39 -15.40 14.63
N GLU A 26 -8.66 -16.30 13.96
CA GLU A 26 -7.28 -16.65 14.30
C GLU A 26 -6.35 -15.43 14.18
N GLN A 27 -6.42 -14.69 13.06
CA GLN A 27 -5.65 -13.46 12.85
C GLN A 27 -5.92 -12.40 13.93
N ARG A 28 -7.17 -12.27 14.38
CA ARG A 28 -7.58 -11.30 15.41
C ARG A 28 -7.39 -11.80 16.84
N GLY A 29 -7.04 -13.09 17.03
CA GLY A 29 -7.00 -13.73 18.34
C GLY A 29 -8.35 -13.73 19.08
N ARG A 30 -9.47 -13.69 18.35
CA ARG A 30 -10.83 -13.61 18.93
C ARG A 30 -11.82 -14.47 18.16
N THR A 31 -12.40 -15.45 18.85
CA THR A 31 -13.46 -16.33 18.33
C THR A 31 -14.83 -15.89 18.85
N PRO A 32 -15.81 -15.61 17.98
CA PRO A 32 -17.18 -15.27 18.41
C PRO A 32 -17.97 -16.53 18.79
N GLU A 33 -18.72 -16.45 19.90
CA GLU A 33 -19.69 -17.51 20.29
C GLU A 33 -21.02 -17.36 19.54
N HIS A 34 -21.40 -16.11 19.26
CA HIS A 34 -22.63 -15.73 18.57
C HIS A 34 -22.34 -14.67 17.51
N PRO A 35 -23.17 -14.58 16.44
CA PRO A 35 -23.01 -13.53 15.46
C PRO A 35 -23.27 -12.16 16.11
N SER A 36 -22.54 -11.14 15.64
CA SER A 36 -22.67 -9.76 16.11
C SER A 36 -22.67 -8.83 14.92
N TYR A 37 -23.60 -7.87 14.93
CA TYR A 37 -23.93 -7.07 13.77
C TYR A 37 -23.75 -5.59 14.02
N PHE A 38 -23.58 -4.84 12.93
CA PHE A 38 -23.72 -3.40 12.89
C PHE A 38 -24.41 -2.97 11.59
N LEU A 39 -24.85 -1.71 11.55
CA LEU A 39 -25.51 -1.15 10.38
C LEU A 39 -24.55 -0.26 9.60
N LYS A 40 -24.60 -0.36 8.29
CA LYS A 40 -23.99 0.60 7.37
C LYS A 40 -25.09 1.43 6.71
N PRO A 41 -24.93 2.77 6.59
CA PRO A 41 -25.89 3.60 5.88
C PRO A 41 -26.01 3.18 4.42
N SER A 42 -27.23 3.19 3.86
CA SER A 42 -27.44 2.89 2.44
C SER A 42 -26.75 3.88 1.48
N THR A 43 -26.34 5.05 1.98
CA THR A 43 -25.56 6.04 1.23
C THR A 43 -24.11 5.61 1.02
N SER A 44 -23.59 4.71 1.86
CA SER A 44 -22.23 4.17 1.72
C SER A 44 -22.02 3.30 0.48
N VAL A 45 -23.08 2.94 -0.25
CA VAL A 45 -22.97 2.07 -1.43
C VAL A 45 -22.12 2.69 -2.52
N GLY A 46 -21.07 1.96 -2.92
CA GLY A 46 -20.27 2.23 -4.11
C GLY A 46 -20.58 1.22 -5.23
N HIS A 47 -20.07 1.49 -6.42
CA HIS A 47 -20.19 0.59 -7.58
C HIS A 47 -18.81 0.31 -8.18
N SER A 48 -18.69 -0.77 -8.94
CA SER A 48 -17.42 -1.09 -9.61
C SER A 48 -16.92 0.07 -10.48
N GLY A 49 -15.65 0.42 -10.31
CA GLY A 49 -14.96 1.55 -10.93
C GLY A 49 -15.18 2.90 -10.26
N SER A 50 -16.11 3.01 -9.30
CA SER A 50 -16.28 4.24 -8.50
C SER A 50 -15.22 4.28 -7.40
N PRO A 51 -14.59 5.45 -7.15
CA PRO A 51 -13.55 5.53 -6.14
C PRO A 51 -14.14 5.51 -4.72
N VAL A 52 -13.32 5.06 -3.76
CA VAL A 52 -13.53 5.29 -2.33
C VAL A 52 -12.52 6.33 -1.86
N GLU A 53 -13.00 7.31 -1.09
CA GLU A 53 -12.15 8.37 -0.55
C GLU A 53 -11.59 7.98 0.81
N ARG A 54 -10.27 8.06 0.97
CA ARG A 54 -9.61 8.11 2.28
C ARG A 54 -9.67 9.55 2.80
N PRO A 55 -10.31 9.83 3.95
CA PRO A 55 -10.33 11.17 4.52
C PRO A 55 -8.93 11.71 4.81
N LEU A 56 -8.70 13.01 4.58
CA LEU A 56 -7.44 13.65 4.94
C LEU A 56 -7.18 13.57 6.45
N GLY A 57 -5.93 13.31 6.81
CA GLY A 57 -5.51 13.12 8.20
C GLY A 57 -5.84 11.74 8.78
N THR A 58 -6.28 10.79 7.96
CA THR A 58 -6.44 9.38 8.34
C THR A 58 -5.40 8.52 7.65
N GLU A 59 -4.94 7.46 8.31
CA GLU A 59 -3.97 6.50 7.78
C GLU A 59 -4.57 5.11 7.53
N LEU A 60 -5.61 4.69 8.25
CA LEU A 60 -6.07 3.29 8.29
C LEU A 60 -7.41 3.06 7.56
N LEU A 61 -7.49 3.44 6.28
CA LEU A 61 -8.61 3.00 5.42
C LEU A 61 -8.39 1.54 5.01
N ALA A 62 -9.08 0.62 5.66
CA ALA A 62 -8.93 -0.81 5.42
C ALA A 62 -10.04 -1.38 4.54
N PHE A 63 -9.67 -2.37 3.72
CA PHE A 63 -10.59 -3.15 2.91
C PHE A 63 -10.92 -4.47 3.61
N GLU A 64 -12.12 -4.99 3.35
CA GLU A 64 -12.59 -6.29 3.85
C GLU A 64 -13.47 -6.90 2.76
N GLY A 65 -12.91 -7.80 1.94
CA GLY A 65 -13.68 -8.47 0.89
C GLY A 65 -14.67 -9.46 1.49
N GLU A 66 -15.94 -9.39 1.06
CA GLU A 66 -17.03 -10.19 1.61
C GLU A 66 -17.98 -10.72 0.55
N ILE A 67 -18.72 -11.77 0.91
CA ILE A 67 -19.93 -12.20 0.21
C ILE A 67 -21.11 -11.41 0.77
N ALA A 68 -21.84 -10.72 -0.10
CA ALA A 68 -23.07 -10.03 0.26
C ALA A 68 -24.30 -10.85 -0.15
N LEU A 69 -25.26 -10.98 0.77
CA LEU A 69 -26.56 -11.59 0.52
C LEU A 69 -27.57 -10.50 0.19
N ILE A 70 -28.29 -10.64 -0.92
CA ILE A 70 -29.40 -9.76 -1.27
C ILE A 70 -30.71 -10.46 -0.92
N ILE A 71 -31.49 -9.89 -0.03
CA ILE A 71 -32.79 -10.42 0.37
C ILE A 71 -33.78 -10.27 -0.78
N GLY A 72 -34.48 -11.35 -1.11
CA GLY A 72 -35.49 -11.42 -2.17
C GLY A 72 -36.92 -11.44 -1.68
N HIS A 73 -37.14 -12.06 -0.52
CA HIS A 73 -38.45 -12.22 0.10
C HIS A 73 -38.37 -11.79 1.56
N GLU A 74 -39.48 -11.24 2.07
CA GLU A 74 -39.57 -10.86 3.48
C GLU A 74 -39.20 -12.05 4.39
N ALA A 75 -38.28 -11.84 5.34
CA ALA A 75 -37.93 -12.83 6.34
C ALA A 75 -38.25 -12.29 7.73
N ARG A 76 -39.06 -13.05 8.49
CA ARG A 76 -39.39 -12.75 9.88
C ARG A 76 -39.56 -14.04 10.67
N CYS A 77 -38.78 -14.17 11.75
CA CYS A 77 -38.76 -15.34 12.64
C CYS A 77 -38.62 -16.67 11.87
N VAL A 78 -37.76 -16.70 10.86
CA VAL A 78 -37.54 -17.90 10.02
C VAL A 78 -36.56 -18.86 10.70
N SER A 79 -36.62 -20.14 10.33
CA SER A 79 -35.67 -21.13 10.87
C SER A 79 -34.31 -21.01 10.14
N PRO A 80 -33.19 -21.44 10.78
CA PRO A 80 -31.88 -21.46 10.10
C PRO A 80 -31.86 -22.28 8.80
N GLY A 81 -32.67 -23.34 8.71
CA GLY A 81 -32.78 -24.17 7.50
C GLY A 81 -33.53 -23.48 6.37
N ASP A 82 -34.47 -22.58 6.69
CA ASP A 82 -35.25 -21.84 5.70
C ASP A 82 -34.61 -20.50 5.32
N GLY A 83 -33.66 -19.99 6.11
CA GLY A 83 -33.09 -18.66 5.91
C GLY A 83 -32.53 -18.41 4.50
N TRP A 84 -31.93 -19.42 3.86
CA TRP A 84 -31.39 -19.29 2.51
C TRP A 84 -32.46 -19.04 1.45
N SER A 85 -33.67 -19.60 1.58
CA SER A 85 -34.73 -19.41 0.57
C SER A 85 -35.26 -17.97 0.49
N HIS A 86 -34.90 -17.11 1.45
CA HIS A 86 -35.22 -15.70 1.43
C HIS A 86 -34.18 -14.85 0.68
N VAL A 87 -33.01 -15.41 0.36
CA VAL A 87 -31.97 -14.73 -0.42
C VAL A 87 -32.29 -14.87 -1.90
N ARG A 88 -32.30 -13.76 -2.67
CA ARG A 88 -32.47 -13.82 -4.14
C ARG A 88 -31.17 -14.03 -4.88
N ALA A 89 -30.08 -13.46 -4.36
CA ALA A 89 -28.80 -13.45 -5.02
C ALA A 89 -27.67 -13.19 -4.03
N VAL A 90 -26.47 -13.59 -4.43
CA VAL A 90 -25.22 -13.17 -3.79
C VAL A 90 -24.41 -12.28 -4.73
N THR A 91 -23.56 -11.44 -4.16
CA THR A 91 -22.64 -10.59 -4.91
C THR A 91 -21.36 -10.34 -4.12
N ALA A 92 -20.34 -9.80 -4.78
CA ALA A 92 -19.13 -9.36 -4.10
C ALA A 92 -19.39 -8.03 -3.41
N ALA A 93 -18.77 -7.86 -2.25
CA ALA A 93 -18.80 -6.63 -1.48
C ALA A 93 -17.44 -6.31 -0.89
N ASN A 94 -17.21 -5.03 -0.60
CA ASN A 94 -16.07 -4.61 0.18
C ASN A 94 -16.54 -3.78 1.39
N ASP A 95 -16.31 -4.26 2.60
CA ASP A 95 -16.66 -3.58 3.84
C ASP A 95 -15.54 -2.63 4.29
N PHE A 96 -15.32 -1.59 3.48
CA PHE A 96 -14.33 -0.57 3.79
C PHE A 96 -14.62 0.10 5.14
N GLY A 97 -13.55 0.42 5.87
CA GLY A 97 -13.66 1.25 7.04
C GLY A 97 -12.38 2.00 7.37
N VAL A 98 -12.54 3.23 7.87
CA VAL A 98 -11.47 4.07 8.39
C VAL A 98 -11.28 3.80 9.88
N TYR A 99 -10.20 3.11 10.22
CA TYR A 99 -10.05 2.56 11.56
C TYR A 99 -9.63 3.60 12.60
N ASP A 100 -9.07 4.73 12.15
CA ASP A 100 -8.77 5.92 12.93
C ASP A 100 -9.99 6.46 13.71
N LEU A 101 -11.20 6.17 13.22
CA LEU A 101 -12.47 6.59 13.83
C LEU A 101 -13.22 5.46 14.54
N ARG A 102 -12.66 4.25 14.65
CA ARG A 102 -13.32 3.12 15.36
C ARG A 102 -13.68 3.44 16.80
N TYR A 103 -12.87 4.26 17.47
CA TYR A 103 -13.10 4.63 18.86
C TYR A 103 -14.34 5.53 19.03
N ALA A 104 -14.69 6.28 17.99
CA ALA A 104 -15.65 7.37 18.05
C ALA A 104 -17.08 6.87 18.28
N ASP A 105 -17.44 5.75 17.64
CA ASP A 105 -18.75 5.07 17.74
C ASP A 105 -18.59 3.58 18.03
N LYS A 106 -17.74 3.26 19.02
CA LYS A 106 -17.37 1.88 19.34
C LYS A 106 -18.62 1.01 19.53
N GLY A 107 -18.74 -0.02 18.71
CA GLY A 107 -19.85 -0.97 18.72
C GLY A 107 -20.90 -0.76 17.62
N SER A 108 -21.20 0.49 17.24
CA SER A 108 -22.09 0.75 16.08
C SER A 108 -21.33 0.92 14.78
N ASN A 109 -20.05 1.29 14.84
CA ASN A 109 -19.15 1.53 13.70
C ASN A 109 -19.66 2.58 12.70
N LEU A 110 -20.57 3.47 13.11
CA LEU A 110 -21.26 4.36 12.18
C LEU A 110 -20.30 5.25 11.38
N ARG A 111 -19.40 6.01 12.04
CA ARG A 111 -18.44 6.85 11.33
C ARG A 111 -17.27 6.08 10.71
N SER A 112 -16.83 4.99 11.33
CA SER A 112 -15.70 4.21 10.81
C SER A 112 -16.07 3.40 9.57
N LYS A 113 -17.32 2.94 9.45
CA LYS A 113 -17.78 2.05 8.36
C LYS A 113 -18.85 2.69 7.47
N GLY A 114 -19.34 3.89 7.77
CA GLY A 114 -20.50 4.47 7.11
C GLY A 114 -20.23 5.58 6.09
N GLY A 115 -18.97 5.84 5.75
CA GLY A 115 -18.60 6.85 4.74
C GLY A 115 -19.17 6.54 3.35
N ASP A 116 -19.33 7.57 2.52
CA ASP A 116 -19.78 7.39 1.13
C ASP A 116 -18.76 6.52 0.37
N GLY A 117 -19.26 5.54 -0.39
CA GLY A 117 -18.41 4.55 -1.08
C GLY A 117 -17.82 3.45 -0.21
N PHE A 118 -18.07 3.41 1.11
CA PHE A 118 -17.52 2.38 2.01
C PHE A 118 -18.19 1.01 1.91
N THR A 119 -19.20 0.85 1.05
CA THR A 119 -19.83 -0.44 0.73
C THR A 119 -19.95 -0.64 -0.79
N PRO A 120 -18.85 -0.80 -1.54
CA PRO A 120 -18.95 -1.22 -2.93
C PRO A 120 -19.67 -2.57 -3.02
N LEU A 121 -20.62 -2.70 -3.96
CA LEU A 121 -21.37 -3.92 -4.24
C LEU A 121 -21.34 -4.21 -5.75
N GLY A 122 -21.34 -5.50 -6.15
CA GLY A 122 -21.42 -5.92 -7.55
C GLY A 122 -20.15 -6.62 -8.05
N PRO A 123 -19.79 -6.51 -9.35
CA PRO A 123 -20.54 -5.83 -10.41
C PRO A 123 -21.73 -6.66 -10.92
N ALA A 124 -21.73 -7.98 -10.73
CA ALA A 124 -22.84 -8.86 -11.09
C ALA A 124 -23.44 -9.58 -9.88
N LEU A 125 -24.67 -10.06 -10.06
CA LEU A 125 -25.41 -10.87 -9.08
C LEU A 125 -25.39 -12.34 -9.52
N ILE A 126 -25.11 -13.25 -8.60
CA ILE A 126 -25.29 -14.69 -8.80
C ILE A 126 -26.63 -15.10 -8.18
N PRO A 127 -27.59 -15.64 -8.94
CA PRO A 127 -28.87 -16.09 -8.39
C PRO A 127 -28.67 -17.14 -7.29
N ALA A 128 -29.30 -16.95 -6.13
CA ALA A 128 -29.14 -17.83 -4.98
C ALA A 128 -29.69 -19.26 -5.24
N GLU A 129 -30.68 -19.39 -6.13
CA GLU A 129 -31.23 -20.68 -6.55
C GLU A 129 -30.29 -21.52 -7.42
N ALA A 130 -29.25 -20.88 -8.00
CA ALA A 130 -28.30 -21.53 -8.91
C ALA A 130 -27.03 -22.04 -8.20
N VAL A 131 -26.90 -21.83 -6.89
CA VAL A 131 -25.68 -22.13 -6.14
C VAL A 131 -25.98 -22.74 -4.77
N ASP A 132 -25.02 -23.50 -4.24
CA ASP A 132 -25.04 -23.99 -2.86
C ASP A 132 -24.40 -22.93 -1.94
N PRO A 133 -25.09 -22.44 -0.89
CA PRO A 133 -24.52 -21.48 0.06
C PRO A 133 -23.27 -21.99 0.78
N ALA A 134 -23.05 -23.31 0.83
CA ALA A 134 -21.87 -23.94 1.44
C ALA A 134 -20.69 -24.15 0.47
N ALA A 135 -20.80 -23.71 -0.79
CA ALA A 135 -19.77 -23.87 -1.82
C ALA A 135 -19.46 -22.57 -2.58
N LEU A 136 -19.43 -21.45 -1.85
CA LEU A 136 -19.07 -20.14 -2.39
C LEU A 136 -17.67 -19.74 -1.92
N ARG A 137 -16.93 -19.06 -2.79
CA ARG A 137 -15.60 -18.54 -2.48
C ARG A 137 -15.56 -17.03 -2.69
N VAL A 138 -14.83 -16.35 -1.83
CA VAL A 138 -14.48 -14.93 -1.94
C VAL A 138 -12.98 -14.76 -2.07
N ARG A 139 -12.58 -13.85 -2.94
CA ARG A 139 -11.17 -13.48 -3.13
C ARG A 139 -11.03 -11.98 -3.25
N THR A 140 -9.92 -11.46 -2.77
CA THR A 140 -9.59 -10.03 -2.81
C THR A 140 -8.17 -9.81 -3.29
N TRP A 141 -8.01 -8.83 -4.17
CA TRP A 141 -6.72 -8.41 -4.69
C TRP A 141 -6.46 -6.96 -4.35
N LEU A 142 -5.22 -6.66 -3.99
CA LEU A 142 -4.71 -5.30 -3.86
C LEU A 142 -3.67 -5.11 -4.96
N ASN A 143 -3.93 -4.20 -5.90
CA ASN A 143 -3.04 -3.92 -7.04
C ASN A 143 -2.67 -5.16 -7.87
N GLY A 144 -3.60 -6.13 -7.95
CA GLY A 144 -3.43 -7.39 -8.67
C GLY A 144 -2.81 -8.53 -7.85
N ASP A 145 -2.33 -8.28 -6.63
CA ASP A 145 -1.82 -9.32 -5.73
C ASP A 145 -2.96 -9.90 -4.89
N LEU A 146 -3.10 -11.24 -4.88
CA LEU A 146 -4.11 -11.94 -4.10
C LEU A 146 -3.78 -11.83 -2.61
N VAL A 147 -4.60 -11.09 -1.86
CA VAL A 147 -4.39 -10.77 -0.44
C VAL A 147 -5.40 -11.44 0.49
N GLN A 148 -6.59 -11.77 0.00
CA GLN A 148 -7.58 -12.56 0.72
C GLN A 148 -8.12 -13.69 -0.16
N GLU A 149 -8.29 -14.86 0.43
CA GLU A 149 -9.01 -15.99 -0.16
C GLU A 149 -9.67 -16.78 0.97
N GLY A 150 -10.95 -17.11 0.80
CA GLY A 150 -11.67 -17.95 1.75
C GLY A 150 -12.95 -18.51 1.13
N ASP A 151 -13.43 -19.62 1.69
CA ASP A 151 -14.66 -20.27 1.25
C ASP A 151 -15.69 -20.41 2.38
N THR A 152 -16.95 -20.67 2.03
CA THR A 152 -18.04 -20.73 3.02
C THR A 152 -17.95 -21.93 3.97
N GLY A 153 -17.04 -22.88 3.76
CA GLY A 153 -16.69 -23.95 4.70
C GLY A 153 -15.92 -23.46 5.94
N GLU A 154 -15.34 -22.27 5.87
CA GLU A 154 -14.68 -21.61 7.00
C GLU A 154 -15.63 -20.88 7.96
N LEU A 155 -16.91 -20.72 7.58
CA LEU A 155 -17.83 -19.90 8.35
C LEU A 155 -18.12 -20.49 9.74
N PHE A 156 -18.24 -19.62 10.75
CA PHE A 156 -18.81 -19.96 12.05
C PHE A 156 -20.33 -20.06 11.98
N PHE A 157 -20.96 -19.09 11.30
CA PHE A 157 -22.39 -18.95 11.18
C PHE A 157 -22.77 -18.98 9.70
N SER A 158 -23.54 -19.99 9.31
CA SER A 158 -24.02 -20.15 7.93
C SER A 158 -24.93 -19.00 7.51
N PHE A 159 -25.07 -18.78 6.19
CA PHE A 159 -25.94 -17.72 5.67
C PHE A 159 -27.40 -17.87 6.12
N GLY A 160 -27.93 -19.11 6.11
CA GLY A 160 -29.28 -19.38 6.63
C GLY A 160 -29.42 -19.03 8.11
N GLN A 161 -28.38 -19.30 8.92
CA GLN A 161 -28.35 -18.92 10.33
C GLN A 161 -28.31 -17.41 10.54
N LEU A 162 -27.52 -16.67 9.76
CA LEU A 162 -27.48 -15.20 9.84
C LEU A 162 -28.84 -14.57 9.54
N VAL A 163 -29.50 -15.03 8.46
CA VAL A 163 -30.85 -14.57 8.09
C VAL A 163 -31.84 -14.89 9.20
N ALA A 164 -31.84 -16.13 9.68
CA ALA A 164 -32.74 -16.57 10.74
C ALA A 164 -32.56 -15.76 12.03
N ASP A 165 -31.31 -15.59 12.47
CA ASP A 165 -30.95 -14.89 13.70
C ASP A 165 -31.41 -13.42 13.68
N LEU A 166 -31.06 -12.69 12.61
CA LEU A 166 -31.53 -11.31 12.41
C LEU A 166 -33.05 -11.23 12.35
N SER A 167 -33.69 -12.19 11.67
CA SER A 167 -35.13 -12.20 11.45
C SER A 167 -35.96 -12.36 12.73
N GLN A 168 -35.36 -12.80 13.85
CA GLN A 168 -36.08 -12.96 15.12
C GLN A 168 -36.65 -11.62 15.62
N LEU A 169 -35.89 -10.53 15.41
CA LEU A 169 -36.26 -9.19 15.87
C LEU A 169 -36.53 -8.22 14.73
N LEU A 170 -35.80 -8.36 13.62
CA LEU A 170 -35.86 -7.46 12.48
C LEU A 170 -36.64 -8.11 11.35
N THR A 171 -37.60 -7.40 10.74
CA THR A 171 -38.10 -7.84 9.43
C THR A 171 -37.03 -7.52 8.39
N LEU A 172 -36.53 -8.54 7.69
CA LEU A 172 -35.68 -8.37 6.53
C LEU A 172 -36.57 -8.22 5.30
N GLU A 173 -36.35 -7.18 4.52
CA GLU A 173 -37.20 -6.78 3.39
C GLU A 173 -36.48 -7.05 2.06
N PRO A 174 -37.21 -7.27 0.96
CA PRO A 174 -36.59 -7.39 -0.36
C PRO A 174 -35.70 -6.19 -0.70
N GLY A 175 -34.45 -6.47 -1.07
CA GLY A 175 -33.41 -5.47 -1.34
C GLY A 175 -32.49 -5.16 -0.16
N ASP A 176 -32.79 -5.63 1.04
CA ASP A 176 -31.83 -5.56 2.14
C ASP A 176 -30.59 -6.37 1.83
N THR A 177 -29.46 -5.91 2.36
CA THR A 177 -28.15 -6.52 2.12
C THR A 177 -27.52 -6.96 3.44
N ILE A 178 -27.01 -8.19 3.47
CA ILE A 178 -26.23 -8.71 4.60
C ILE A 178 -24.79 -8.94 4.13
N LEU A 179 -23.83 -8.23 4.73
CA LEU A 179 -22.39 -8.50 4.57
C LEU A 179 -22.00 -9.57 5.59
N THR A 180 -21.40 -10.66 5.11
CA THR A 180 -21.34 -11.93 5.85
C THR A 180 -20.03 -12.16 6.62
N GLY A 181 -19.15 -11.17 6.65
CA GLY A 181 -17.82 -11.23 7.22
C GLY A 181 -16.74 -11.47 6.17
N THR A 182 -15.49 -11.26 6.57
CA THR A 182 -14.30 -11.34 5.71
C THR A 182 -13.33 -12.43 6.19
N PRO A 183 -12.62 -13.16 5.30
CA PRO A 183 -11.52 -14.05 5.67
C PRO A 183 -10.26 -13.28 6.11
N ALA A 184 -9.21 -13.99 6.52
CA ALA A 184 -7.92 -13.37 6.81
C ALA A 184 -7.34 -12.61 5.59
N GLY A 185 -6.43 -11.68 5.87
CA GLY A 185 -5.69 -10.93 4.82
C GLY A 185 -6.25 -9.54 4.49
N ALA A 186 -7.38 -9.15 5.09
CA ALA A 186 -7.83 -7.76 5.08
C ALA A 186 -6.76 -6.85 5.69
N SER A 187 -6.46 -5.75 5.00
CA SER A 187 -5.37 -4.83 5.31
C SER A 187 -5.75 -3.39 4.97
N VAL A 188 -4.81 -2.47 5.14
CA VAL A 188 -4.96 -1.04 4.86
C VAL A 188 -4.64 -0.74 3.38
N THR A 189 -5.39 0.20 2.81
CA THR A 189 -5.18 0.77 1.48
C THR A 189 -4.52 2.14 1.56
N GLN A 190 -3.82 2.49 0.49
CA GLN A 190 -3.27 3.82 0.25
C GLN A 190 -3.96 4.48 -0.96
N PRO A 191 -4.05 5.82 -1.00
CA PRO A 191 -4.44 6.52 -2.21
C PRO A 191 -3.59 6.09 -3.41
N GLY A 192 -4.26 5.78 -4.52
CA GLY A 192 -3.65 5.19 -5.72
C GLY A 192 -3.85 3.68 -5.82
N ASP A 193 -4.15 2.99 -4.72
CA ASP A 193 -4.42 1.55 -4.75
C ASP A 193 -5.71 1.21 -5.49
N ILE A 194 -5.77 -0.01 -6.03
CA ILE A 194 -6.97 -0.61 -6.57
C ILE A 194 -7.27 -1.88 -5.79
N VAL A 195 -8.45 -1.95 -5.18
CA VAL A 195 -8.95 -3.16 -4.54
C VAL A 195 -9.96 -3.84 -5.45
N GLU A 196 -9.81 -5.14 -5.66
CA GLU A 196 -10.75 -5.95 -6.41
C GLU A 196 -11.32 -7.06 -5.54
N VAL A 197 -12.65 -7.25 -5.53
CA VAL A 197 -13.28 -8.38 -4.85
C VAL A 197 -14.04 -9.23 -5.86
N GLU A 198 -13.95 -10.55 -5.76
CA GLU A 198 -14.71 -11.48 -6.58
C GLU A 198 -15.36 -12.55 -5.70
N VAL A 199 -16.60 -12.88 -6.01
CA VAL A 199 -17.29 -14.05 -5.46
C VAL A 199 -17.62 -14.99 -6.60
N ASP A 200 -17.26 -16.27 -6.45
CA ASP A 200 -17.57 -17.31 -7.42
C ASP A 200 -18.12 -18.58 -6.76
N ALA A 201 -18.81 -19.40 -7.55
CA ALA A 201 -19.28 -20.72 -7.17
C ALA A 201 -18.63 -21.76 -8.10
N PRO A 202 -17.37 -22.17 -7.83
CA PRO A 202 -16.56 -22.93 -8.78
C PRO A 202 -17.15 -24.31 -9.13
N ASP A 203 -17.86 -24.92 -8.17
CA ASP A 203 -18.42 -26.27 -8.31
C ASP A 203 -19.88 -26.28 -8.83
N ALA A 204 -20.51 -25.12 -8.98
CA ALA A 204 -21.86 -25.00 -9.51
C ALA A 204 -21.88 -25.09 -11.06
N GLU A 205 -23.02 -25.45 -11.63
CA GLU A 205 -23.18 -25.52 -13.09
C GLU A 205 -22.86 -24.17 -13.74
N GLY A 206 -21.92 -24.17 -14.70
CA GLY A 206 -21.46 -22.96 -15.38
C GLY A 206 -20.45 -22.11 -14.60
N ALA A 207 -20.05 -22.52 -13.39
CA ALA A 207 -19.09 -21.84 -12.52
C ALA A 207 -19.32 -20.32 -12.44
N PRO A 208 -20.52 -19.87 -12.00
CA PRO A 208 -20.87 -18.46 -12.02
C PRO A 208 -19.92 -17.63 -11.16
N SER A 209 -19.59 -16.44 -11.64
CA SER A 209 -18.76 -15.44 -10.97
C SER A 209 -19.44 -14.08 -11.03
N THR A 210 -19.25 -13.28 -9.98
CA THR A 210 -19.67 -11.88 -9.97
C THR A 210 -18.85 -11.01 -10.91
N GLY A 211 -17.70 -11.49 -11.39
CA GLY A 211 -16.62 -10.66 -11.92
C GLY A 211 -15.93 -9.87 -10.80
N ARG A 212 -14.95 -9.05 -11.20
CA ARG A 212 -14.17 -8.21 -10.27
C ARG A 212 -14.91 -6.92 -9.95
N LEU A 213 -15.26 -6.75 -8.68
CA LEU A 213 -15.68 -5.48 -8.10
C LEU A 213 -14.45 -4.61 -7.88
N VAL A 214 -14.19 -3.71 -8.81
CA VAL A 214 -13.01 -2.84 -8.79
C VAL A 214 -13.31 -1.57 -8.01
N THR A 215 -12.47 -1.21 -7.04
CA THR A 215 -12.61 0.02 -6.26
C THR A 215 -11.25 0.74 -6.20
N PRO A 216 -11.06 1.82 -6.99
CA PRO A 216 -9.91 2.70 -6.86
C PRO A 216 -9.96 3.46 -5.53
N VAL A 217 -8.82 3.64 -4.88
CA VAL A 217 -8.69 4.41 -3.65
C VAL A 217 -8.11 5.77 -3.99
N ILE A 218 -8.76 6.84 -3.53
CA ILE A 218 -8.28 8.22 -3.72
C ILE A 218 -8.18 8.92 -2.38
N GLU A 219 -7.40 9.99 -2.33
CA GLU A 219 -7.36 10.87 -1.15
C GLU A 219 -8.46 11.93 -1.26
N ALA A 220 -9.17 12.17 -0.15
CA ALA A 220 -10.11 13.27 -0.06
C ALA A 220 -9.39 14.62 -0.24
N THR A 221 -10.11 15.63 -0.72
CA THR A 221 -9.53 16.98 -0.90
C THR A 221 -9.90 17.94 0.23
N VAL A 222 -10.86 17.56 1.07
CA VAL A 222 -11.38 18.37 2.16
C VAL A 222 -10.99 17.72 3.49
N PRO A 223 -10.29 18.45 4.40
CA PRO A 223 -9.94 17.91 5.70
C PRO A 223 -11.15 17.74 6.59
N LEU A 224 -11.08 16.76 7.51
CA LEU A 224 -12.01 16.70 8.61
C LEU A 224 -11.89 17.98 9.44
N ALA A 225 -13.01 18.66 9.66
CA ALA A 225 -13.05 19.84 10.49
C ALA A 225 -12.79 19.48 11.96
N ASP A 226 -12.35 20.45 12.74
CA ASP A 226 -11.94 20.30 14.14
C ASP A 226 -13.10 20.11 15.14
N TYR A 227 -14.34 20.01 14.65
CA TYR A 227 -15.50 19.69 15.48
C TYR A 227 -15.82 18.19 15.43
N GLY A 228 -15.80 17.54 16.60
CA GLY A 228 -16.21 16.14 16.77
C GLY A 228 -15.07 15.20 17.11
N ALA A 229 -15.23 13.91 16.75
CA ALA A 229 -14.16 12.94 16.93
C ALA A 229 -13.20 13.05 15.74
N LEU A 230 -11.93 13.22 16.03
CA LEU A 230 -10.86 13.32 15.06
C LEU A 230 -10.16 11.97 14.88
N PRO A 231 -9.44 11.76 13.78
CA PRO A 231 -8.62 10.57 13.60
C PRO A 231 -7.70 10.34 14.80
N ARG A 232 -7.70 9.10 15.33
CA ARG A 232 -6.76 8.68 16.38
C ARG A 232 -6.26 7.29 16.05
N VAL A 233 -4.94 7.14 16.09
CA VAL A 233 -4.28 5.85 15.92
C VAL A 233 -3.24 5.63 17.00
N ASP A 234 -3.04 4.35 17.35
CA ASP A 234 -1.93 3.86 18.15
C ASP A 234 -1.31 2.62 17.49
N ASP A 235 -0.13 2.21 17.96
CA ASP A 235 0.63 1.11 17.35
C ASP A 235 -0.12 -0.22 17.35
N GLN A 236 -0.94 -0.46 18.38
CA GLN A 236 -1.77 -1.65 18.43
C GLN A 236 -2.80 -1.62 17.30
N GLN A 237 -3.49 -0.50 17.12
CA GLN A 237 -4.47 -0.33 16.05
C GLN A 237 -3.83 -0.44 14.67
N ARG A 238 -2.63 0.13 14.48
CA ARG A 238 -1.83 -0.03 13.25
C ARG A 238 -1.53 -1.48 12.95
N ALA A 239 -0.92 -2.21 13.88
CA ALA A 239 -0.58 -3.62 13.71
C ALA A 239 -1.84 -4.46 13.40
N GLU A 240 -2.95 -4.19 14.09
CA GLU A 240 -4.24 -4.84 13.86
C GLU A 240 -4.88 -4.50 12.50
N ALA A 241 -4.63 -3.32 11.96
CA ALA A 241 -5.16 -2.87 10.67
C ALA A 241 -4.37 -3.46 9.50
N TRP A 242 -3.04 -3.43 9.60
CA TRP A 242 -2.11 -3.99 8.62
C TRP A 242 -1.95 -5.52 8.72
N GLY A 243 -2.52 -6.12 9.77
CA GLY A 243 -2.49 -7.57 10.03
C GLY A 243 -1.23 -8.08 10.73
N SER A 244 -0.18 -7.24 10.88
CA SER A 244 1.03 -7.50 11.68
C SER A 244 1.76 -6.19 11.98
N ALA A 245 2.63 -6.19 13.00
CA ALA A 245 3.48 -5.03 13.31
C ALA A 245 4.49 -4.76 12.18
N GLU A 246 5.09 -5.80 11.61
CA GLU A 246 6.06 -5.68 10.53
C GLU A 246 5.44 -5.13 9.23
N ALA A 247 4.15 -5.38 8.98
CA ALA A 247 3.43 -4.76 7.87
C ALA A 247 3.10 -3.28 8.16
N ALA A 248 2.76 -2.94 9.40
CA ALA A 248 2.51 -1.55 9.80
C ALA A 248 3.76 -0.68 9.68
N ASP A 249 4.90 -1.15 10.20
CA ASP A 249 6.16 -0.41 10.16
C ASP A 249 6.61 -0.13 8.72
N ARG A 250 6.43 -1.10 7.80
CA ARG A 250 6.73 -0.92 6.38
C ARG A 250 5.86 0.13 5.69
N ALA A 251 4.65 0.36 6.18
CA ALA A 251 3.74 1.34 5.60
C ALA A 251 4.01 2.75 6.14
N ASP A 252 4.29 2.88 7.44
CA ASP A 252 4.60 4.17 8.09
C ASP A 252 5.88 4.79 7.50
N ASN A 253 6.86 3.94 7.17
CA ASN A 253 8.13 4.37 6.57
C ASN A 253 8.02 4.88 5.13
N ARG A 254 6.84 4.86 4.47
CA ARG A 254 6.69 5.30 3.06
C ARG A 254 6.56 6.81 2.86
N VAL A 255 6.34 7.58 3.92
CA VAL A 255 6.14 9.04 3.82
C VAL A 255 7.14 9.78 4.69
N LEU A 256 8.00 10.58 4.07
CA LEU A 256 8.91 11.47 4.79
C LEU A 256 8.15 12.69 5.31
N SER A 257 8.44 13.09 6.55
CA SER A 257 7.95 14.37 7.07
C SER A 257 8.49 15.54 6.23
N GLY A 258 7.73 16.63 6.14
CA GLY A 258 8.15 17.81 5.37
C GLY A 258 9.47 18.43 5.88
N GLU A 259 9.71 18.38 7.20
CA GLU A 259 10.93 18.87 7.84
C GLU A 259 12.12 17.96 7.52
N THR A 260 11.97 16.64 7.72
CA THR A 260 13.01 15.64 7.44
C THR A 260 13.40 15.69 5.96
N ARG A 261 12.41 15.78 5.05
CA ARG A 261 12.66 15.92 3.61
C ARG A 261 13.42 17.20 3.28
N ALA A 262 13.02 18.35 3.84
CA ALA A 262 13.69 19.62 3.58
C ALA A 262 15.16 19.60 4.03
N ALA A 263 15.46 18.95 5.16
CA ALA A 263 16.83 18.76 5.61
C ALA A 263 17.62 17.83 4.66
N LEU A 264 17.05 16.69 4.28
CA LEU A 264 17.67 15.76 3.33
C LEU A 264 17.89 16.36 1.94
N ASP A 265 17.12 17.37 1.55
CA ASP A 265 17.29 18.11 0.29
C ASP A 265 18.48 19.08 0.30
N THR A 266 19.13 19.31 1.45
CA THR A 266 20.33 20.16 1.53
C THR A 266 21.59 19.39 1.92
N LEU A 267 21.48 18.41 2.81
CA LEU A 267 22.61 17.66 3.36
C LEU A 267 23.49 16.98 2.29
N ALA A 268 24.80 17.06 2.42
CA ALA A 268 25.77 16.39 1.58
C ALA A 268 25.75 14.87 1.79
N ILE A 269 25.88 14.13 0.70
CA ILE A 269 25.90 12.65 0.72
C ILE A 269 27.07 12.13 1.57
N ALA A 270 28.22 12.80 1.53
CA ALA A 270 29.39 12.47 2.34
C ALA A 270 29.10 12.60 3.85
N THR A 271 28.34 13.62 4.26
CA THR A 271 27.94 13.83 5.66
C THR A 271 27.02 12.72 6.15
N LEU A 272 25.99 12.38 5.35
CA LEU A 272 25.07 11.28 5.65
C LEU A 272 25.81 9.93 5.75
N SER A 273 26.70 9.64 4.80
CA SER A 273 27.55 8.45 4.82
C SER A 273 28.43 8.39 6.08
N ALA A 274 29.07 9.51 6.46
CA ALA A 274 29.88 9.58 7.68
C ALA A 274 29.04 9.33 8.94
N GLN A 275 27.81 9.83 9.01
CA GLN A 275 26.90 9.64 10.15
C GLN A 275 26.40 8.19 10.27
N LEU A 276 26.11 7.54 9.15
CA LEU A 276 25.77 6.10 9.13
C LEU A 276 26.96 5.24 9.57
N ARG A 277 28.16 5.59 9.11
CA ARG A 277 29.39 4.89 9.50
C ARG A 277 29.69 4.99 10.99
N LYS A 278 29.43 6.14 11.63
CA LYS A 278 29.53 6.29 13.10
C LYS A 278 28.60 5.33 13.86
N ARG A 279 27.51 4.88 13.21
CA ARG A 279 26.54 3.90 13.73
C ARG A 279 26.85 2.46 13.33
N GLY A 280 28.02 2.22 12.73
CA GLY A 280 28.47 0.88 12.33
C GLY A 280 27.93 0.40 10.99
N LEU A 281 27.38 1.30 10.16
CA LEU A 281 26.89 0.98 8.83
C LEU A 281 27.86 1.51 7.76
N ASP A 282 28.79 0.66 7.31
CA ASP A 282 29.78 1.02 6.27
C ASP A 282 29.26 0.79 4.84
N ASN A 283 28.39 -0.22 4.61
CA ASN A 283 27.91 -0.61 3.28
C ASN A 283 26.51 -0.02 2.98
N VAL A 284 26.46 1.32 2.88
CA VAL A 284 25.22 2.10 2.71
C VAL A 284 25.13 2.81 1.35
N SER A 285 26.17 2.73 0.53
CA SER A 285 26.23 3.43 -0.76
C SER A 285 25.82 2.51 -1.92
N VAL A 286 24.99 2.99 -2.83
CA VAL A 286 24.67 2.24 -4.05
C VAL A 286 25.80 2.47 -5.06
N ASP A 287 26.66 1.47 -5.22
CA ASP A 287 27.85 1.60 -6.06
C ASP A 287 27.56 1.36 -7.54
N GLY A 288 28.45 1.90 -8.39
CA GLY A 288 28.44 1.63 -9.83
C GLY A 288 27.34 2.35 -10.62
N VAL A 289 26.51 3.17 -9.99
CA VAL A 289 25.48 3.98 -10.63
C VAL A 289 25.88 5.45 -10.72
N ARG A 290 25.36 6.16 -11.72
CA ARG A 290 25.56 7.60 -11.96
C ARG A 290 24.25 8.22 -12.42
N PRO A 291 24.01 9.51 -12.12
CA PRO A 291 22.83 10.19 -12.63
C PRO A 291 22.93 10.37 -14.15
N LEU A 292 21.79 10.32 -14.84
CA LEU A 292 21.73 10.56 -16.28
C LEU A 292 21.84 12.05 -16.66
N ALA A 293 21.63 12.94 -15.70
CA ALA A 293 21.79 14.38 -15.86
C ALA A 293 22.63 14.94 -14.72
N SER A 294 23.49 15.92 -15.00
CA SER A 294 24.26 16.62 -13.96
C SER A 294 23.36 17.52 -13.11
N GLY A 295 23.72 17.74 -11.85
CA GLY A 295 22.92 18.47 -10.89
C GLY A 295 21.65 17.72 -10.48
N THR A 296 21.64 16.40 -10.65
CA THR A 296 20.51 15.58 -10.22
C THR A 296 20.57 15.45 -8.70
N ARG A 297 19.42 15.59 -8.04
CA ARG A 297 19.23 15.26 -6.64
C ARG A 297 18.00 14.39 -6.49
N VAL A 298 18.07 13.39 -5.61
CA VAL A 298 16.94 12.53 -5.29
C VAL A 298 16.82 12.37 -3.77
N VAL A 299 15.59 12.50 -3.28
CA VAL A 299 15.20 12.19 -1.91
C VAL A 299 13.85 11.49 -1.97
N GLY A 300 13.76 10.31 -1.39
CA GLY A 300 12.50 9.61 -1.26
C GLY A 300 12.63 8.23 -0.65
N VAL A 301 11.51 7.54 -0.55
CA VAL A 301 11.47 6.23 0.10
C VAL A 301 11.59 5.11 -0.93
N ALA A 302 12.43 4.12 -0.65
CA ALA A 302 12.71 3.00 -1.52
C ALA A 302 11.46 2.13 -1.72
N ARG A 303 11.13 1.92 -2.99
CA ARG A 303 10.32 0.81 -3.46
C ARG A 303 11.19 -0.09 -4.33
N THR A 304 11.17 -1.39 -4.10
CA THR A 304 12.21 -2.27 -4.66
C THR A 304 11.68 -3.18 -5.77
N LEU A 305 12.55 -3.52 -6.72
CA LEU A 305 12.27 -4.49 -7.78
C LEU A 305 13.51 -5.35 -8.05
N ARG A 306 13.32 -6.67 -8.09
CA ARG A 306 14.38 -7.65 -8.36
C ARG A 306 14.24 -8.26 -9.74
N TYR A 307 15.36 -8.36 -10.45
CA TYR A 307 15.47 -9.12 -11.70
C TYR A 307 16.29 -10.39 -11.53
N LEU A 308 15.88 -11.46 -12.19
CA LEU A 308 16.68 -12.68 -12.32
C LEU A 308 17.44 -12.74 -13.65
N PRO A 309 18.48 -13.59 -13.77
CA PRO A 309 19.06 -13.94 -15.06
C PRO A 309 18.00 -14.45 -16.04
N LEU A 310 18.16 -14.05 -17.30
CA LEU A 310 17.33 -14.58 -18.38
C LEU A 310 17.41 -16.11 -18.39
N ARG A 311 16.23 -16.72 -18.34
CA ARG A 311 15.95 -18.08 -18.78
C ARG A 311 14.71 -18.01 -19.65
N GLU A 312 14.78 -18.53 -20.86
CA GLU A 312 13.80 -18.26 -21.92
C GLU A 312 12.38 -18.72 -21.55
N ASP A 313 12.26 -19.85 -20.84
CA ASP A 313 10.99 -20.37 -20.31
C ASP A 313 10.40 -19.47 -19.22
N LEU A 314 11.24 -18.95 -18.30
CA LEU A 314 10.79 -18.01 -17.27
C LEU A 314 10.40 -16.67 -17.88
N PHE A 315 11.12 -16.21 -18.90
CA PHE A 315 10.75 -14.99 -19.61
C PHE A 315 9.42 -15.15 -20.36
N ALA A 316 9.15 -16.32 -20.95
CA ALA A 316 7.87 -16.60 -21.57
C ALA A 316 6.71 -16.53 -20.56
N ALA A 317 6.91 -16.99 -19.32
CA ALA A 317 5.92 -16.97 -18.26
C ALA A 317 5.76 -15.60 -17.56
N HIS A 318 6.86 -14.87 -17.35
CA HIS A 318 6.90 -13.70 -16.48
C HIS A 318 7.30 -12.39 -17.17
N GLY A 319 7.83 -12.44 -18.40
CA GLY A 319 8.34 -11.26 -19.12
C GLY A 319 7.27 -10.47 -19.88
N GLY A 320 6.14 -11.09 -20.23
CA GLY A 320 5.04 -10.46 -20.98
C GLY A 320 4.01 -9.72 -20.11
N GLY A 321 3.03 -9.10 -20.76
CA GLY A 321 1.86 -8.51 -20.07
C GLY A 321 2.22 -7.44 -19.04
N LEU A 322 1.43 -7.37 -17.97
CA LEU A 322 1.68 -6.55 -16.77
C LEU A 322 2.63 -7.32 -15.81
N ASN A 323 3.86 -7.53 -16.26
CA ASN A 323 4.92 -8.19 -15.50
C ASN A 323 5.32 -7.41 -14.22
N ALA A 324 6.18 -7.98 -13.38
CA ALA A 324 6.62 -7.37 -12.12
C ALA A 324 7.21 -5.96 -12.30
N GLN A 325 7.97 -5.71 -13.38
CA GLN A 325 8.50 -4.38 -13.68
C GLN A 325 7.38 -3.37 -13.92
N LYS A 326 6.42 -3.71 -14.78
CA LYS A 326 5.30 -2.81 -15.08
C LYS A 326 4.40 -2.61 -13.87
N ARG A 327 4.15 -3.64 -13.05
CA ARG A 327 3.41 -3.49 -11.79
C ARG A 327 4.13 -2.53 -10.83
N ALA A 328 5.45 -2.65 -10.69
CA ALA A 328 6.22 -1.72 -9.86
C ALA A 328 6.16 -0.27 -10.37
N ILE A 329 6.14 -0.07 -11.70
CA ILE A 329 5.98 1.26 -12.31
C ILE A 329 4.57 1.81 -12.16
N GLU A 330 3.54 0.97 -12.29
CA GLU A 330 2.16 1.39 -12.04
C GLU A 330 1.94 1.76 -10.58
N ALA A 331 2.66 1.11 -9.66
CA ALA A 331 2.47 1.26 -8.23
C ALA A 331 3.35 2.36 -7.59
N VAL A 332 4.48 2.74 -8.17
CA VAL A 332 5.36 3.78 -7.59
C VAL A 332 4.62 5.11 -7.52
N GLY A 333 4.61 5.72 -6.33
CA GLY A 333 3.81 6.90 -6.03
C GLY A 333 4.61 8.15 -5.66
N PRO A 334 3.92 9.23 -5.25
CA PRO A 334 4.53 10.48 -4.78
C PRO A 334 5.54 10.26 -3.66
N GLY A 335 6.77 10.75 -3.84
CA GLY A 335 7.83 10.65 -2.82
C GLY A 335 8.57 9.31 -2.78
N GLU A 336 8.19 8.33 -3.60
CA GLU A 336 8.87 7.04 -3.67
C GLU A 336 9.98 7.03 -4.74
N VAL A 337 11.07 6.31 -4.46
CA VAL A 337 12.18 6.05 -5.38
C VAL A 337 12.14 4.58 -5.77
N LEU A 338 11.97 4.28 -7.06
CA LEU A 338 12.00 2.91 -7.55
C LEU A 338 13.46 2.42 -7.66
N VAL A 339 13.88 1.53 -6.77
CA VAL A 339 15.22 0.94 -6.71
C VAL A 339 15.21 -0.47 -7.31
N MET A 340 16.02 -0.69 -8.35
CA MET A 340 16.02 -1.89 -9.17
C MET A 340 17.35 -2.66 -9.08
N GLU A 341 17.30 -3.87 -8.53
CA GLU A 341 18.42 -4.82 -8.57
C GLU A 341 18.41 -5.56 -9.91
N ALA A 342 19.23 -5.07 -10.82
CA ALA A 342 19.53 -5.66 -12.11
C ALA A 342 20.77 -6.58 -12.06
N ARG A 343 21.36 -6.78 -10.87
CA ARG A 343 22.54 -7.62 -10.60
C ARG A 343 23.82 -7.05 -11.21
N GLY A 344 23.88 -5.73 -11.43
CA GLY A 344 25.03 -5.09 -12.09
C GLY A 344 25.12 -5.37 -13.59
N GLU A 345 24.06 -5.90 -14.24
CA GLU A 345 24.09 -6.24 -15.68
C GLU A 345 23.89 -4.99 -16.55
N ARG A 346 24.94 -4.63 -17.28
CA ARG A 346 25.05 -3.37 -18.03
C ARG A 346 24.63 -3.47 -19.50
N THR A 347 24.37 -4.69 -20.00
CA THR A 347 24.13 -4.96 -21.44
C THR A 347 22.66 -5.12 -21.81
N ALA A 348 21.73 -4.67 -20.95
CA ALA A 348 20.30 -4.60 -21.21
C ALA A 348 19.64 -3.51 -20.35
N GLY A 349 18.69 -2.79 -20.93
CA GLY A 349 17.95 -1.73 -20.26
C GLY A 349 16.85 -2.29 -19.35
N THR A 350 16.88 -1.97 -18.05
CA THR A 350 15.80 -2.27 -17.10
C THR A 350 14.75 -1.17 -17.03
N ILE A 351 14.96 -0.05 -17.73
CA ILE A 351 14.01 1.05 -17.84
C ILE A 351 14.23 1.75 -19.18
N GLY A 352 13.21 2.44 -19.68
CA GLY A 352 13.26 3.27 -20.88
C GLY A 352 12.27 4.43 -20.76
N ASP A 353 12.25 5.30 -21.76
CA ASP A 353 11.47 6.55 -21.82
C ASP A 353 9.99 6.41 -21.40
N ILE A 354 9.25 5.45 -21.98
CA ILE A 354 7.81 5.27 -21.69
C ILE A 354 7.57 4.87 -20.22
N LEU A 355 8.41 3.99 -19.71
CA LEU A 355 8.29 3.48 -18.34
C LEU A 355 8.70 4.53 -17.31
N ALA A 356 9.76 5.29 -17.60
CA ALA A 356 10.17 6.43 -16.78
C ALA A 356 9.12 7.55 -16.79
N LEU A 357 8.52 7.84 -17.95
CA LEU A 357 7.42 8.80 -18.07
C LEU A 357 6.20 8.35 -17.25
N ARG A 358 5.86 7.06 -17.27
CA ARG A 358 4.75 6.54 -16.45
C ARG A 358 5.02 6.71 -14.96
N ALA A 359 6.23 6.36 -14.50
CA ALA A 359 6.64 6.57 -13.10
C ALA A 359 6.59 8.07 -12.71
N GLN A 360 7.05 8.97 -13.59
CA GLN A 360 6.95 10.41 -13.37
C GLN A 360 5.50 10.88 -13.26
N MET A 361 4.61 10.40 -14.14
CA MET A 361 3.19 10.74 -14.11
C MET A 361 2.49 10.24 -12.85
N ASN A 362 3.01 9.18 -12.22
CA ASN A 362 2.55 8.69 -10.93
C ASN A 362 3.18 9.42 -9.74
N GLY A 363 4.11 10.36 -9.98
CA GLY A 363 4.71 11.22 -8.96
C GLY A 363 6.00 10.68 -8.34
N ALA A 364 6.63 9.65 -8.91
CA ALA A 364 7.88 9.10 -8.39
C ALA A 364 8.93 10.20 -8.14
N ALA A 365 9.63 10.11 -7.01
CA ALA A 365 10.73 11.00 -6.66
C ALA A 365 12.01 10.69 -7.45
N GLY A 366 12.17 9.44 -7.90
CA GLY A 366 13.30 9.05 -8.74
C GLY A 366 13.32 7.56 -9.10
N ILE A 367 14.31 7.17 -9.91
CA ILE A 367 14.57 5.78 -10.31
C ILE A 367 16.05 5.49 -10.12
N VAL A 368 16.37 4.35 -9.52
CA VAL A 368 17.73 3.84 -9.36
C VAL A 368 17.79 2.43 -9.94
N THR A 369 18.76 2.14 -10.81
CA THR A 369 19.04 0.79 -11.29
C THR A 369 20.53 0.54 -11.31
N ASP A 370 20.98 -0.60 -10.77
CA ASP A 370 22.36 -1.05 -10.97
C ASP A 370 22.58 -1.69 -12.36
N GLY A 371 21.59 -1.62 -13.24
CA GLY A 371 21.64 -2.12 -14.62
C GLY A 371 21.72 -1.02 -15.67
N GLY A 372 21.36 -1.39 -16.90
CA GLY A 372 21.31 -0.47 -18.03
C GLY A 372 20.02 0.37 -18.07
N VAL A 373 20.09 1.55 -18.69
CA VAL A 373 18.95 2.34 -19.15
C VAL A 373 18.90 2.39 -20.67
N ARG A 374 17.70 2.32 -21.24
CA ARG A 374 17.44 2.55 -22.66
C ARG A 374 16.95 3.98 -22.87
N ASP A 375 17.19 4.53 -24.06
CA ASP A 375 16.72 5.87 -24.44
C ASP A 375 17.15 6.94 -23.42
N SER A 376 18.40 6.83 -22.92
CA SER A 376 18.97 7.63 -21.82
C SER A 376 18.76 9.13 -22.00
N ALA A 377 18.97 9.66 -23.20
CA ALA A 377 18.76 11.07 -23.50
C ALA A 377 17.29 11.51 -23.35
N ALA A 378 16.34 10.65 -23.76
CA ALA A 378 14.91 10.93 -23.58
C ALA A 378 14.51 10.84 -22.11
N VAL A 379 15.02 9.83 -21.38
CA VAL A 379 14.80 9.67 -19.94
C VAL A 379 15.35 10.86 -19.16
N ALA A 380 16.58 11.31 -19.45
CA ALA A 380 17.19 12.48 -18.81
C ALA A 380 16.39 13.77 -19.05
N SER A 381 15.70 13.87 -20.19
CA SER A 381 14.88 15.05 -20.53
C SER A 381 13.53 15.10 -19.80
N LEU A 382 13.14 14.04 -19.08
CA LEU A 382 11.88 14.01 -18.33
C LEU A 382 11.92 14.92 -17.09
N GLY A 383 13.11 15.21 -16.54
CA GLY A 383 13.23 15.93 -15.26
C GLY A 383 12.96 15.06 -14.03
N LEU A 384 12.82 13.74 -14.21
CA LEU A 384 12.82 12.76 -13.13
C LEU A 384 14.27 12.35 -12.82
N PRO A 385 14.73 12.39 -11.56
CA PRO A 385 16.04 11.85 -11.17
C PRO A 385 16.18 10.38 -11.53
N VAL A 386 17.15 10.03 -12.39
CA VAL A 386 17.43 8.64 -12.76
C VAL A 386 18.90 8.34 -12.63
N TYR A 387 19.22 7.28 -11.89
CA TYR A 387 20.56 6.75 -11.70
C TYR A 387 20.67 5.36 -12.34
N ALA A 388 21.72 5.15 -13.15
CA ALA A 388 21.94 3.89 -13.84
C ALA A 388 23.43 3.52 -13.89
N ALA A 389 23.74 2.23 -14.05
CA ALA A 389 25.11 1.75 -14.19
C ALA A 389 25.65 1.79 -15.63
N ALA A 390 24.75 1.85 -16.62
CA ALA A 390 25.11 1.96 -18.03
C ALA A 390 23.96 2.48 -18.89
N GLU A 391 24.29 2.95 -20.08
CA GLU A 391 23.36 3.21 -21.17
C GLU A 391 23.44 2.06 -22.18
N HIS A 392 22.31 1.50 -22.59
CA HIS A 392 22.29 0.39 -23.53
C HIS A 392 21.00 0.32 -24.36
N PRO A 393 21.07 0.07 -25.69
CA PRO A 393 19.89 0.10 -26.57
C PRO A 393 18.99 -1.14 -26.44
N ALA A 394 19.49 -2.25 -25.92
CA ALA A 394 18.72 -3.49 -25.83
C ALA A 394 17.68 -3.47 -24.69
N VAL A 395 16.54 -4.12 -24.93
CA VAL A 395 15.49 -4.33 -23.92
C VAL A 395 15.88 -5.34 -22.84
N LEU A 396 15.19 -5.29 -21.70
CA LEU A 396 15.40 -6.17 -20.55
C LEU A 396 15.40 -7.66 -20.92
N GLY A 397 14.52 -8.09 -21.84
CA GLY A 397 14.36 -9.50 -22.23
C GLY A 397 15.58 -10.14 -22.91
N ARG A 398 16.66 -9.38 -23.09
CA ARG A 398 17.97 -9.89 -23.49
C ARG A 398 18.73 -10.56 -22.33
N ARG A 399 18.53 -10.10 -21.08
CA ARG A 399 19.34 -10.52 -19.92
C ARG A 399 18.55 -10.69 -18.61
N HIS A 400 17.32 -10.19 -18.55
CA HIS A 400 16.53 -10.09 -17.33
C HIS A 400 15.18 -10.80 -17.44
N VAL A 401 14.76 -11.41 -16.33
CA VAL A 401 13.36 -11.72 -16.04
C VAL A 401 12.91 -10.83 -14.88
N PRO A 402 11.90 -9.96 -15.04
CA PRO A 402 11.30 -9.24 -13.90
C PRO A 402 10.64 -10.26 -12.97
N TRP A 403 11.01 -10.29 -11.69
CA TRP A 403 10.64 -11.40 -10.82
C TRP A 403 9.65 -10.98 -9.73
N GLU A 404 10.07 -10.11 -8.82
CA GLU A 404 9.26 -9.69 -7.67
C GLU A 404 9.62 -8.25 -7.25
N SER A 405 8.66 -7.58 -6.62
CA SER A 405 8.76 -6.21 -6.10
C SER A 405 8.49 -6.19 -4.60
N ASP A 406 8.86 -5.09 -3.94
CA ASP A 406 8.60 -4.86 -2.51
C ASP A 406 9.25 -5.92 -1.60
N VAL A 407 10.46 -6.35 -1.98
CA VAL A 407 11.32 -7.28 -1.22
C VAL A 407 12.68 -6.67 -0.89
N THR A 408 13.43 -7.25 0.02
CA THR A 408 14.84 -6.87 0.22
C THR A 408 15.68 -7.23 -1.02
N ILE A 409 16.45 -6.27 -1.52
CA ILE A 409 17.30 -6.41 -2.71
C ILE A 409 18.75 -5.98 -2.45
N ALA A 410 19.66 -6.34 -3.35
CA ALA A 410 21.08 -6.01 -3.30
C ALA A 410 21.51 -5.08 -4.46
N CYS A 411 20.96 -3.86 -4.51
CA CYS A 411 21.23 -2.91 -5.60
C CYS A 411 22.61 -2.26 -5.43
N GLY A 412 23.46 -2.37 -6.45
CA GLY A 412 24.80 -1.76 -6.42
C GLY A 412 25.67 -2.25 -5.26
N GLY A 413 25.46 -3.50 -4.81
CA GLY A 413 26.19 -4.08 -3.67
C GLY A 413 25.66 -3.72 -2.28
N THR A 414 24.67 -2.81 -2.18
CA THR A 414 24.06 -2.39 -0.92
C THR A 414 22.70 -3.04 -0.72
N THR A 415 22.39 -3.38 0.54
CA THR A 415 21.08 -3.91 0.90
C THR A 415 20.07 -2.78 0.93
N VAL A 416 18.96 -2.94 0.20
CA VAL A 416 17.84 -1.99 0.18
C VAL A 416 16.56 -2.73 0.53
N GLN A 417 15.86 -2.26 1.54
CA GLN A 417 14.54 -2.72 1.93
C GLN A 417 13.48 -1.71 1.46
N PRO A 418 12.25 -2.18 1.17
CA PRO A 418 11.12 -1.28 1.01
C PRO A 418 10.96 -0.43 2.27
N GLY A 419 10.86 0.88 2.12
CA GLY A 419 10.81 1.81 3.25
C GLY A 419 12.14 2.50 3.57
N ASP A 420 13.30 2.00 3.11
CA ASP A 420 14.58 2.69 3.32
C ASP A 420 14.57 4.07 2.64
N VAL A 421 15.23 5.07 3.23
CA VAL A 421 15.31 6.39 2.62
C VAL A 421 16.50 6.46 1.69
N ILE A 422 16.24 6.83 0.43
CA ILE A 422 17.24 7.02 -0.62
C ILE A 422 17.53 8.51 -0.75
N VAL A 423 18.80 8.86 -0.60
CA VAL A 423 19.30 10.23 -0.78
C VAL A 423 20.47 10.17 -1.74
N GLY A 424 20.47 10.99 -2.77
CA GLY A 424 21.58 11.04 -3.72
C GLY A 424 21.70 12.35 -4.47
N ASP A 425 22.90 12.59 -4.96
CA ASP A 425 23.26 13.70 -5.82
C ASP A 425 24.23 13.23 -6.92
N ASP A 426 25.07 14.11 -7.47
CA ASP A 426 26.05 13.76 -8.49
C ASP A 426 27.19 12.86 -7.97
N ASP A 427 27.47 12.84 -6.66
CA ASP A 427 28.54 12.05 -6.06
C ASP A 427 28.12 10.60 -5.81
N GLY A 428 26.83 10.35 -5.63
CA GLY A 428 26.28 9.00 -5.48
C GLY A 428 24.97 8.96 -4.70
N LEU A 429 24.66 7.77 -4.19
CA LEU A 429 23.44 7.49 -3.44
C LEU A 429 23.80 6.82 -2.12
N VAL A 430 23.07 7.17 -1.06
CA VAL A 430 23.11 6.50 0.24
C VAL A 430 21.72 5.97 0.62
N VAL A 431 21.72 4.87 1.35
CA VAL A 431 20.54 4.18 1.87
C VAL A 431 20.52 4.36 3.38
N ILE A 432 19.46 4.99 3.90
CA ILE A 432 19.28 5.26 5.32
C ILE A 432 18.15 4.37 5.85
N PRO A 433 18.43 3.45 6.80
CA PRO A 433 17.39 2.67 7.45
C PRO A 433 16.41 3.57 8.22
N PRO A 434 15.09 3.35 8.16
CA PRO A 434 14.11 4.28 8.73
C PRO A 434 14.25 4.52 10.23
N HIS A 435 14.60 3.46 10.97
CA HIS A 435 14.79 3.52 12.42
C HIS A 435 15.99 4.40 12.85
N LEU A 436 16.89 4.76 11.93
CA LEU A 436 18.02 5.66 12.19
C LEU A 436 17.83 7.05 11.57
N LEU A 437 16.77 7.26 10.79
CA LEU A 437 16.60 8.43 9.95
C LEU A 437 16.71 9.75 10.73
N GLU A 438 15.88 9.89 11.76
CA GLU A 438 15.80 11.12 12.55
C GLU A 438 17.13 11.44 13.24
N GLU A 439 17.80 10.42 13.79
CA GLU A 439 19.09 10.58 14.47
C GLU A 439 20.21 10.97 13.49
N VAL A 440 20.25 10.30 12.33
CA VAL A 440 21.23 10.59 11.26
C VAL A 440 21.03 11.98 10.71
N VAL A 441 19.79 12.40 10.45
CA VAL A 441 19.47 13.74 9.93
C VAL A 441 19.86 14.82 10.93
N ALA A 442 19.48 14.67 12.20
CA ALA A 442 19.82 15.65 13.24
C ALA A 442 21.33 15.83 13.40
N ASP A 443 22.09 14.73 13.45
CA ASP A 443 23.55 14.79 13.59
C ASP A 443 24.25 15.26 12.30
N ALA A 444 23.67 14.97 11.13
CA ALA A 444 24.18 15.47 9.86
C ALA A 444 24.02 16.99 9.76
N VAL A 445 22.87 17.54 10.14
CA VAL A 445 22.62 18.99 10.19
C VAL A 445 23.62 19.68 11.12
N GLU A 446 23.89 19.09 12.30
CA GLU A 446 24.89 19.63 13.22
C GLU A 446 26.30 19.54 12.65
N GLN A 447 26.64 18.46 11.94
CA GLN A 447 27.94 18.30 11.30
C GLN A 447 28.15 19.33 10.18
N GLU A 448 27.16 19.59 9.33
CA GLU A 448 27.29 20.63 8.29
C GLU A 448 27.47 22.02 8.88
N ARG A 449 26.76 22.32 9.98
CA ARG A 449 26.94 23.58 10.71
C ARG A 449 28.37 23.72 11.26
N GLN A 450 28.96 22.63 11.74
CA GLN A 450 30.38 22.61 12.12
C GLN A 450 31.30 22.83 10.91
N GLU A 451 30.99 22.22 9.77
CA GLU A 451 31.76 22.37 8.53
C GLU A 451 31.69 23.79 7.95
N GLU A 452 30.55 24.48 8.09
CA GLU A 452 30.41 25.90 7.77
C GLU A 452 31.37 26.76 8.60
N PHE A 453 31.35 26.59 9.93
CA PHE A 453 32.27 27.29 10.82
C PHE A 453 33.74 26.99 10.47
N ILE A 454 34.09 25.71 10.26
CA ILE A 454 35.44 25.30 9.87
C ILE A 454 35.85 25.98 8.56
N THR A 455 34.95 26.02 7.58
CA THR A 455 35.18 26.68 6.29
C THR A 455 35.43 28.17 6.46
N GLU A 456 34.66 28.85 7.32
CA GLU A 456 34.87 30.26 7.65
C GLU A 456 36.25 30.50 8.28
N GLN A 457 36.65 29.67 9.24
CA GLN A 457 37.96 29.80 9.90
C GLN A 457 39.13 29.51 8.94
N VAL A 458 39.00 28.52 8.05
CA VAL A 458 40.01 28.26 7.02
C VAL A 458 40.09 29.44 6.03
N ARG A 459 38.95 30.01 5.61
CA ARG A 459 38.92 31.22 4.76
C ARG A 459 39.54 32.43 5.45
N ALA A 460 39.44 32.52 6.77
CA ALA A 460 40.12 33.53 7.58
C ALA A 460 41.64 33.30 7.74
N GLY A 461 42.17 32.17 7.24
CA GLY A 461 43.60 31.86 7.20
C GLY A 461 44.09 30.99 8.37
N HIS A 462 43.20 30.42 9.18
CA HIS A 462 43.58 29.51 10.25
C HIS A 462 44.02 28.13 9.71
N GLY A 463 44.95 27.49 10.41
CA GLY A 463 45.37 26.11 10.11
C GLY A 463 44.33 25.06 10.55
N ILE A 464 44.45 23.84 10.03
CA ILE A 464 43.46 22.77 10.25
C ILE A 464 43.66 21.96 11.55
N GLU A 465 44.78 22.15 12.25
CA GLU A 465 45.09 21.40 13.47
C GLU A 465 44.09 21.74 14.59
N GLY A 466 43.37 20.72 15.06
CA GLY A 466 42.30 20.86 16.05
C GLY A 466 41.01 21.54 15.53
N LEU A 467 41.03 22.08 14.31
CA LEU A 467 39.87 22.64 13.63
C LEU A 467 39.11 21.56 12.85
N TYR A 468 39.80 20.58 12.26
CA TYR A 468 39.18 19.46 11.56
C TYR A 468 39.86 18.12 11.93
N PRO A 469 39.25 17.30 12.82
CA PRO A 469 37.97 17.51 13.50
C PRO A 469 38.06 18.57 14.62
N LEU A 470 36.93 19.24 14.90
CA LEU A 470 36.83 20.25 15.96
C LEU A 470 37.18 19.67 17.33
N SER A 471 38.11 20.32 18.01
CA SER A 471 38.55 19.92 19.35
C SER A 471 39.15 21.11 20.12
N GLY A 472 39.22 20.98 21.45
CA GLY A 472 39.82 22.00 22.32
C GLY A 472 39.16 23.38 22.15
N ALA A 473 40.00 24.42 22.01
CA ALA A 473 39.55 25.80 21.88
C ALA A 473 38.64 26.05 20.66
N TRP A 474 38.81 25.29 19.57
CA TRP A 474 37.95 25.43 18.39
C TRP A 474 36.52 24.94 18.62
N LEU A 475 36.35 23.93 19.49
CA LEU A 475 35.01 23.46 19.87
C LEU A 475 34.28 24.49 20.73
N GLU A 476 35.00 25.21 21.59
CA GLU A 476 34.45 26.32 22.38
C GLU A 476 34.07 27.50 21.46
N ALA A 477 34.97 27.88 20.55
CA ALA A 477 34.70 28.93 19.57
C ALA A 477 33.49 28.61 18.65
N TYR A 478 33.33 27.35 18.25
CA TYR A 478 32.14 26.91 17.51
C TYR A 478 30.85 27.07 18.32
N ARG A 479 30.87 26.72 19.62
CA ARG A 479 29.69 26.88 20.49
C ARG A 479 29.29 28.35 20.62
N GLU A 480 30.26 29.25 20.73
CA GLU A 480 30.03 30.70 20.75
C GLU A 480 29.54 31.23 19.40
N TRP A 481 30.02 30.69 18.27
CA TRP A 481 29.56 31.06 16.92
C TRP A 481 28.13 30.59 16.61
N LYS A 482 27.68 29.51 17.26
CA LYS A 482 26.36 28.91 17.07
C LYS A 482 25.24 29.66 17.81
N GLU A 483 25.55 30.36 18.90
CA GLU A 483 24.62 31.23 19.66
C GLU A 483 24.33 32.54 18.94
#